data_AF-A0A918RVA0-F1
#
_entry.id   AF-A0A918RVA0-F1
#
_cell.length_a   1.000
_cell.length_b   1.000
_cell.length_c   1.000
_cell.angle_alpha   90.00
_cell.angle_beta   90.00
_cell.angle_gamma   90.00
#
_symmetry.space_group_name_H-M   'P 1'
#
loop_
_entity.id
_entity.type
_entity.pdbx_description
1 polymer ?
#
loop_
_entity_poly.entity_id
_entity_poly.type
_entity_poly.pdbx_seq_one_letter_code
_entity_poly.pdbx_strand_id
1 'polypeptide(L)'
;MGNVKRRICSFILFKLLGWRLVGEPPADKKYLFVAVPHTSNWDFVYGWLAITALDLNVKIFAKDVFFVWPLNYVCQYLGVLPVNRRKSTNFVDSVAERFEQADSLRLLITPEGTRSYQDTLKSGYYYLAKKANIPIVVAGPNFKEKTFTILPPRPPLPNFQLDQAQVIAFCKTQYGRRPDQSFRD
;
A
#
# COMPACT_ATOMS: atom_id res chain seq x y z
N MET A 1 -14.73 -15.70 0.95
CA MET A 1 -15.32 -14.34 0.92
C MET A 1 -14.89 -13.63 -0.37
N GLY A 2 -15.51 -13.73 -1.53
CA GLY A 2 -16.71 -14.42 -2.04
C GLY A 2 -16.84 -13.92 -3.48
N ASN A 3 -16.81 -14.81 -4.48
CA ASN A 3 -16.63 -14.46 -5.90
C ASN A 3 -17.53 -13.31 -6.42
N VAL A 4 -18.71 -13.13 -5.81
CA VAL A 4 -19.62 -12.02 -6.09
C VAL A 4 -19.00 -10.65 -5.77
N LYS A 5 -18.39 -10.47 -4.60
CA LYS A 5 -17.75 -9.21 -4.19
C LYS A 5 -16.64 -8.81 -5.17
N ARG A 6 -15.80 -9.77 -5.54
CA ARG A 6 -14.74 -9.58 -6.53
C ARG A 6 -15.30 -9.14 -7.88
N ARG A 7 -16.36 -9.80 -8.38
CA ARG A 7 -17.03 -9.45 -9.64
C ARG A 7 -17.62 -8.05 -9.60
N ILE A 8 -18.28 -7.67 -8.51
CA ILE A 8 -18.85 -6.32 -8.32
C ILE A 8 -17.73 -5.26 -8.32
N CYS A 9 -16.68 -5.45 -7.51
CA CYS A 9 -15.57 -4.50 -7.46
C CYS A 9 -14.86 -4.39 -8.82
N SER A 10 -14.65 -5.52 -9.50
CA SER A 10 -14.08 -5.57 -10.85
C SER A 10 -14.93 -4.82 -11.88
N PHE A 11 -16.25 -5.04 -11.87
CA PHE A 11 -17.18 -4.33 -12.75
C PHE A 11 -17.17 -2.82 -12.48
N ILE A 12 -17.31 -2.41 -11.22
CA ILE A 12 -17.28 -1.00 -10.85
C ILE A 12 -15.96 -0.35 -11.28
N LEU A 13 -14.84 -0.97 -10.92
CA LEU A 13 -13.53 -0.36 -11.14
C LEU A 13 -13.15 -0.31 -12.62
N PHE A 14 -13.23 -1.45 -13.32
CA PHE A 14 -12.70 -1.57 -14.67
C PHE A 14 -13.73 -1.27 -15.76
N LYS A 15 -15.03 -1.44 -15.50
CA LYS A 15 -16.09 -1.15 -16.50
C LYS A 15 -16.77 0.20 -16.26
N LEU A 16 -17.22 0.51 -15.05
CA LEU A 16 -17.92 1.77 -14.78
C LEU A 16 -16.96 2.96 -14.64
N LEU A 17 -15.93 2.83 -13.80
CA LEU A 17 -14.99 3.92 -13.53
C LEU A 17 -13.88 4.02 -14.61
N GLY A 18 -13.70 2.96 -15.39
CA GLY A 18 -12.77 2.89 -16.52
C GLY A 18 -11.30 2.82 -16.11
N TRP A 19 -11.00 2.26 -14.94
CA TRP A 19 -9.62 2.06 -14.51
C TRP A 19 -9.00 0.86 -15.21
N ARG A 20 -7.67 0.78 -15.22
CA ARG A 20 -6.92 -0.38 -15.73
C ARG A 20 -5.67 -0.64 -14.91
N LEU A 21 -5.16 -1.86 -15.00
CA LEU A 21 -3.90 -2.26 -14.36
C LEU A 21 -2.74 -2.10 -15.36
N VAL A 22 -1.61 -1.59 -14.88
CA VAL A 22 -0.33 -1.56 -15.59
C VAL A 22 0.67 -2.37 -14.75
N GLY A 23 1.24 -3.40 -15.37
CA GLY A 23 2.03 -4.42 -14.66
C GLY A 23 1.15 -5.53 -14.09
N GLU A 24 1.75 -6.39 -13.27
CA GLU A 24 1.11 -7.58 -12.71
C GLU A 24 1.37 -7.69 -11.21
N PRO A 25 0.43 -8.26 -10.43
CA PRO A 25 0.69 -8.56 -9.04
C PRO A 25 1.81 -9.59 -8.87
N PRO A 26 2.68 -9.45 -7.85
CA PRO A 26 3.73 -10.43 -7.58
C PRO A 26 3.15 -11.83 -7.28
N ALA A 27 3.84 -12.86 -7.76
CA ALA A 27 3.53 -14.25 -7.42
C ALA A 27 3.96 -14.61 -5.98
N ASP A 28 4.81 -13.79 -5.36
CA ASP A 28 5.34 -13.99 -4.02
C ASP A 28 4.24 -14.17 -2.97
N LYS A 29 4.46 -15.13 -2.06
CA LYS A 29 3.56 -15.34 -0.91
C LYS A 29 3.74 -14.27 0.18
N LYS A 30 4.93 -13.66 0.24
CA LYS A 30 5.30 -12.64 1.22
C LYS A 30 5.95 -11.45 0.53
N TYR A 31 5.39 -10.27 0.68
CA TYR A 31 5.97 -9.04 0.13
C TYR A 31 5.35 -7.78 0.73
N LEU A 32 6.04 -6.66 0.56
CA LEU A 32 5.62 -5.35 1.03
C LEU A 32 5.23 -4.45 -0.15
N PHE A 33 3.95 -4.16 -0.29
CA PHE A 33 3.45 -3.09 -1.14
C PHE A 33 3.78 -1.72 -0.53
N VAL A 34 4.55 -0.94 -1.27
CA VAL A 34 4.80 0.47 -0.99
C VAL A 34 3.90 1.29 -1.89
N ALA A 35 2.81 1.79 -1.32
CA ALA A 35 1.78 2.52 -2.05
C ALA A 35 2.05 4.03 -2.02
N VAL A 36 2.32 4.62 -3.18
CA VAL A 36 2.50 6.06 -3.39
C VAL A 36 1.91 6.47 -4.74
N PRO A 37 1.36 7.68 -4.91
CA PRO A 37 1.20 8.72 -3.92
C PRO A 37 -0.04 8.50 -3.04
N HIS A 38 0.04 8.89 -1.77
CA HIS A 38 -1.07 8.89 -0.83
C HIS A 38 -1.46 10.32 -0.46
N THR A 39 -2.41 10.88 -1.21
CA THR A 39 -2.80 12.30 -1.19
C THR A 39 -4.25 12.53 -0.72
N SER A 40 -5.05 11.46 -0.63
CA SER A 40 -6.48 11.52 -0.36
C SER A 40 -7.03 10.24 0.26
N ASN A 41 -8.17 10.33 0.94
CA ASN A 41 -8.95 9.15 1.34
C ASN A 41 -9.47 8.37 0.12
N TRP A 42 -9.64 9.04 -1.03
CA TRP A 42 -10.00 8.37 -2.27
C TRP A 42 -8.98 7.33 -2.69
N ASP A 43 -7.68 7.53 -2.41
CA ASP A 43 -6.65 6.54 -2.73
C ASP A 43 -6.91 5.22 -2.01
N PHE A 44 -7.44 5.27 -0.78
CA PHE A 44 -7.84 4.08 -0.03
C PHE A 44 -9.08 3.41 -0.63
N VAL A 45 -10.11 4.18 -1.02
CA VAL A 45 -11.33 3.63 -1.65
C VAL A 45 -10.98 2.91 -2.95
N TYR A 46 -10.23 3.58 -3.83
CA TYR A 46 -9.78 3.05 -5.10
C TYR A 46 -8.82 1.87 -4.91
N GLY A 47 -7.86 1.98 -3.99
CA GLY A 47 -6.94 0.90 -3.64
C GLY A 47 -7.65 -0.34 -3.10
N TRP A 48 -8.66 -0.18 -2.25
CA TRP A 48 -9.45 -1.30 -1.74
C TRP A 48 -10.30 -1.97 -2.81
N LEU A 49 -10.90 -1.19 -3.72
CA LEU A 49 -11.58 -1.73 -4.90
C LEU A 49 -10.60 -2.56 -5.74
N ALA A 50 -9.39 -2.05 -6.00
CA ALA A 50 -8.37 -2.74 -6.78
C ALA A 50 -7.91 -4.04 -6.10
N ILE A 51 -7.55 -3.99 -4.81
CA ILE A 51 -7.16 -5.16 -4.01
C ILE A 51 -8.24 -6.24 -4.06
N THR A 52 -9.52 -5.85 -3.96
CA THR A 52 -10.65 -6.79 -4.00
C THR A 52 -10.90 -7.33 -5.40
N ALA A 53 -10.86 -6.48 -6.44
CA ALA A 53 -11.09 -6.88 -7.83
C ALA A 53 -10.01 -7.85 -8.34
N LEU A 54 -8.76 -7.62 -7.94
CA LEU A 54 -7.58 -8.39 -8.32
C LEU A 54 -7.29 -9.57 -7.38
N ASP A 55 -8.07 -9.74 -6.31
CA ASP A 55 -7.92 -10.81 -5.31
C ASP A 55 -6.53 -10.86 -4.66
N LEU A 56 -5.96 -9.69 -4.38
CA LEU A 56 -4.57 -9.60 -3.89
C LEU A 56 -4.42 -10.03 -2.43
N ASN A 57 -5.50 -10.13 -1.66
CA ASN A 57 -5.50 -10.49 -0.23
C ASN A 57 -4.45 -9.71 0.59
N VAL A 58 -4.37 -8.40 0.33
CA VAL A 58 -3.42 -7.49 0.97
C VAL A 58 -3.99 -7.01 2.30
N LYS A 59 -3.16 -7.06 3.35
CA LYS A 59 -3.44 -6.45 4.65
C LYS A 59 -2.96 -5.00 4.64
N ILE A 60 -3.72 -4.11 5.25
CA ILE A 60 -3.38 -2.68 5.36
C ILE A 60 -3.23 -2.36 6.84
N PHE A 61 -2.16 -1.68 7.25
CA PHE A 61 -2.05 -1.20 8.64
C PHE A 61 -2.65 0.20 8.78
N ALA A 62 -3.57 0.36 9.73
CA ALA A 62 -4.07 1.67 10.15
C ALA A 62 -3.75 1.94 11.63
N LYS A 63 -3.78 3.22 12.02
CA LYS A 63 -3.60 3.61 13.42
C LYS A 63 -4.65 2.92 14.29
N ASP A 64 -4.23 2.48 15.47
CA ASP A 64 -5.08 1.94 16.54
C ASP A 64 -6.32 2.80 16.84
N VAL A 65 -6.22 4.13 16.71
CA VAL A 65 -7.36 5.06 16.88
C VAL A 65 -8.53 4.82 15.92
N PHE A 66 -8.32 4.10 14.81
CA PHE A 66 -9.40 3.73 13.89
C PHE A 66 -10.16 2.47 14.33
N PHE A 67 -9.68 1.77 15.36
CA PHE A 67 -10.27 0.54 15.89
C PHE A 67 -11.15 0.80 17.12
N VAL A 68 -11.84 1.94 17.14
CA VAL A 68 -12.90 2.25 18.10
C VAL A 68 -14.27 2.10 17.44
N TRP A 69 -15.32 1.85 18.24
CA TRP A 69 -16.68 1.73 17.73
C TRP A 69 -17.16 3.06 17.11
N PRO A 70 -17.85 3.08 15.95
CA PRO A 70 -18.25 1.93 15.11
C PRO A 70 -17.23 1.57 14.00
N LEU A 71 -16.12 2.31 13.91
CA LEU A 71 -15.15 2.20 12.82
C LEU A 71 -14.36 0.89 12.84
N ASN A 72 -14.25 0.25 14.00
CA ASN A 72 -13.68 -1.08 14.17
C ASN A 72 -14.29 -2.15 13.23
N TYR A 73 -15.61 -2.16 13.03
CA TYR A 73 -16.30 -3.10 12.14
C TYR A 73 -15.92 -2.88 10.68
N VAL A 74 -15.75 -1.62 10.28
CA VAL A 74 -15.28 -1.26 8.95
C VAL A 74 -13.84 -1.72 8.76
N CYS A 75 -12.95 -1.44 9.70
CA CYS A 75 -11.55 -1.88 9.62
C CYS A 75 -11.43 -3.42 9.54
N GLN A 76 -12.20 -4.16 10.33
CA GLN A 76 -12.25 -5.63 10.27
C GLN A 76 -12.75 -6.13 8.90
N TYR A 77 -13.84 -5.56 8.39
CA TYR A 77 -14.41 -5.92 7.09
C TYR A 77 -13.43 -5.65 5.92
N LEU A 78 -12.65 -4.58 6.03
CA LEU A 78 -11.68 -4.18 5.00
C LEU A 78 -10.33 -4.92 5.12
N GLY A 79 -10.15 -5.78 6.13
CA GLY A 79 -8.90 -6.51 6.36
C GLY A 79 -7.75 -5.61 6.86
N VAL A 80 -8.09 -4.50 7.52
CA VAL A 80 -7.14 -3.56 8.08
C VAL A 80 -6.67 -4.08 9.43
N LEU A 81 -5.36 -4.17 9.62
CA LEU A 81 -4.75 -4.58 10.88
C LEU A 81 -4.44 -3.35 11.75
N PRO A 82 -4.70 -3.41 13.07
CA PRO A 82 -4.33 -2.32 13.96
C PRO A 82 -2.83 -2.31 14.15
N VAL A 83 -2.25 -1.11 14.19
CA VAL A 83 -0.87 -0.98 14.64
C VAL A 83 -0.63 0.26 15.48
N ASN A 84 0.09 0.07 16.58
CA ASN A 84 0.52 1.14 17.44
C ASN A 84 1.82 1.75 16.88
N ARG A 85 1.71 2.92 16.23
CA ARG A 85 2.87 3.64 15.66
C ARG A 85 3.51 4.63 16.64
N ARG A 86 3.07 4.69 17.92
CA ARG A 86 3.60 5.66 18.90
C ARG A 86 5.02 5.33 19.37
N LYS A 87 5.50 4.10 19.14
CA LYS A 87 6.90 3.69 19.34
C LYS A 87 7.40 3.02 18.06
N SER A 88 8.14 3.76 17.23
CA SER A 88 8.63 3.31 15.91
C SER A 88 9.46 2.02 15.98
N THR A 89 10.24 1.84 17.04
CA THR A 89 11.07 0.65 17.27
C THR A 89 10.23 -0.63 17.36
N ASN A 90 9.07 -0.55 18.01
CA ASN A 90 8.17 -1.72 18.15
C ASN A 90 7.41 -2.05 16.86
N PHE A 91 7.27 -1.09 15.92
CA PHE A 91 6.53 -1.33 14.68
C PHE A 91 7.25 -2.31 13.76
N VAL A 92 8.51 -2.03 13.43
CA VAL A 92 9.30 -2.86 12.50
C VAL A 92 9.42 -4.27 13.04
N ASP A 93 9.72 -4.40 14.33
CA ASP A 93 9.90 -5.69 15.01
C ASP A 93 8.60 -6.51 15.02
N SER A 94 7.49 -5.91 15.49
CA SER A 94 6.20 -6.61 15.57
C SER A 94 5.65 -7.02 14.21
N VAL A 95 5.94 -6.28 13.15
CA VAL A 95 5.50 -6.64 11.80
C VAL A 95 6.43 -7.67 11.17
N ALA A 96 7.75 -7.58 11.40
CA ALA A 96 8.69 -8.59 10.93
C ALA A 96 8.38 -9.98 11.53
N GLU A 97 8.06 -10.04 12.82
CA GLU A 97 7.63 -11.28 13.49
C GLU A 97 6.38 -11.89 12.83
N ARG A 98 5.41 -11.05 12.43
CA ARG A 98 4.22 -11.52 11.71
C ARG A 98 4.55 -12.08 10.33
N PHE A 99 5.55 -11.50 9.65
CA PHE A 99 6.03 -12.05 8.38
C PHE A 99 6.74 -13.38 8.56
N GLU A 100 7.46 -13.56 9.67
CA GLU A 100 8.12 -14.82 10.01
C GLU A 100 7.10 -15.94 10.27
N GLN A 101 6.08 -15.66 11.09
CA GLN A 101 5.06 -16.63 11.53
C GLN A 101 4.02 -17.00 10.46
N ALA A 102 3.79 -16.16 9.46
CA ALA A 102 2.76 -16.41 8.45
C ALA A 102 3.29 -17.27 7.28
N ASP A 103 2.49 -18.17 6.72
CA ASP A 103 2.85 -18.85 5.45
C ASP A 103 2.71 -17.92 4.24
N SER A 104 1.78 -16.98 4.32
CA SER A 104 1.55 -15.94 3.32
C SER A 104 1.12 -14.64 4.00
N LEU A 105 1.75 -13.54 3.61
CA LEU A 105 1.43 -12.22 4.13
C LEU A 105 1.80 -11.16 3.10
N ARG A 106 0.80 -10.43 2.63
CA ARG A 106 0.98 -9.32 1.68
C ARG A 106 0.57 -8.07 2.40
N LEU A 107 1.48 -7.14 2.59
CA LEU A 107 1.23 -5.96 3.41
C LEU A 107 1.36 -4.70 2.58
N LEU A 108 0.44 -3.75 2.77
CA LEU A 108 0.53 -2.41 2.17
C LEU A 108 0.87 -1.36 3.22
N ILE A 109 1.87 -0.54 2.90
CA ILE A 109 2.29 0.64 3.66
C ILE A 109 2.37 1.86 2.73
N THR A 110 1.91 3.00 3.23
CA THR A 110 2.14 4.31 2.63
C THR A 110 3.31 4.98 3.37
N PRO A 111 4.50 5.11 2.75
CA PRO A 111 5.70 5.58 3.42
C PRO A 111 5.67 7.09 3.73
N GLU A 112 4.81 7.86 3.06
CA GLU A 112 4.52 9.26 3.37
C GLU A 112 3.92 9.42 4.80
N GLY A 113 3.19 8.41 5.27
CA GLY A 113 2.64 8.35 6.64
C GLY A 113 1.52 9.35 6.97
N THR A 114 1.24 10.28 6.05
CA THR A 114 0.14 11.25 6.05
C THR A 114 -0.33 11.46 4.61
N ARG A 115 -1.42 12.21 4.42
CA ARG A 115 -1.93 12.62 3.10
C ARG A 115 -1.48 14.01 2.69
N SER A 116 -0.84 14.71 3.61
CA SER A 116 -0.19 15.98 3.34
C SER A 116 1.19 15.74 2.78
N TYR A 117 1.65 16.63 1.92
CA TYR A 117 3.02 16.57 1.40
C TYR A 117 4.05 16.46 2.53
N GLN A 118 5.08 15.65 2.29
CA GLN A 118 6.27 15.52 3.11
C GLN A 118 7.48 15.57 2.17
N ASP A 119 8.56 16.21 2.61
CA ASP A 119 9.83 16.30 1.89
C ASP A 119 10.60 14.98 1.84
N THR A 120 10.30 14.08 2.78
CA THR A 120 10.98 12.79 2.91
C THR A 120 10.01 11.64 3.22
N LEU A 121 10.40 10.43 2.83
CA LEU A 121 9.67 9.21 3.17
C LEU A 121 10.10 8.69 4.55
N LYS A 122 9.20 7.98 5.24
CA LYS A 122 9.57 7.30 6.49
C LYS A 122 10.30 5.99 6.17
N SER A 123 11.45 5.78 6.81
CA SER A 123 12.32 4.61 6.57
C SER A 123 11.79 3.27 7.08
N GLY A 124 10.69 3.27 7.83
CA GLY A 124 10.13 2.05 8.43
C GLY A 124 9.78 0.95 7.44
N TYR A 125 9.33 1.28 6.22
CA TYR A 125 9.05 0.27 5.18
C TYR A 125 10.33 -0.46 4.73
N TYR A 126 11.42 0.29 4.57
CA TYR A 126 12.70 -0.22 4.12
C TYR A 126 13.33 -1.14 5.17
N TYR A 127 13.37 -0.69 6.44
CA TYR A 127 13.90 -1.52 7.53
C TYR A 127 13.03 -2.75 7.81
N LEU A 128 11.71 -2.63 7.65
CA LEU A 128 10.82 -3.78 7.72
C LEU A 128 11.13 -4.80 6.62
N ALA A 129 11.24 -4.37 5.36
CA ALA A 129 11.52 -5.27 4.26
C ALA A 129 12.89 -5.96 4.41
N LYS A 130 13.91 -5.22 4.88
CA LYS A 130 15.23 -5.81 5.21
C LYS A 130 15.14 -6.81 6.36
N LYS A 131 14.49 -6.46 7.48
CA LYS A 131 14.41 -7.32 8.66
C LYS A 131 13.60 -8.59 8.41
N ALA A 132 12.49 -8.48 7.67
CA ALA A 132 11.65 -9.61 7.33
C ALA A 132 12.15 -10.42 6.12
N ASN A 133 13.23 -9.97 5.46
CA ASN A 133 13.78 -10.56 4.23
C ASN A 133 12.70 -10.78 3.14
N ILE A 134 11.93 -9.73 2.85
CA ILE A 134 10.83 -9.76 1.87
C ILE A 134 11.06 -8.73 0.76
N PRO A 135 10.55 -8.99 -0.47
CA PRO A 135 10.63 -8.02 -1.55
C PRO A 135 9.71 -6.82 -1.31
N ILE A 136 10.15 -5.68 -1.85
CA ILE A 136 9.40 -4.44 -1.96
C ILE A 136 8.75 -4.37 -3.34
N VAL A 137 7.49 -3.97 -3.36
CA VAL A 137 6.69 -3.81 -4.57
C VAL A 137 6.12 -2.41 -4.55
N VAL A 138 6.66 -1.53 -5.39
CA VAL A 138 6.17 -0.15 -5.47
C VAL A 138 4.95 -0.11 -6.37
N ALA A 139 3.86 0.48 -5.89
CA ALA A 139 2.62 0.57 -6.63
C ALA A 139 1.91 1.90 -6.36
N GLY A 140 1.06 2.33 -7.29
CA GLY A 140 0.44 3.64 -7.20
C GLY A 140 -0.76 3.84 -8.11
N PRO A 141 -1.75 4.62 -7.67
CA PRO A 141 -2.81 5.11 -8.55
C PRO A 141 -2.32 6.32 -9.36
N ASN A 142 -2.73 6.38 -10.61
CA ASN A 142 -2.69 7.56 -11.45
C ASN A 142 -4.12 7.95 -11.83
N PHE A 143 -4.66 8.97 -11.17
CA PHE A 143 -6.04 9.43 -11.38
C PHE A 143 -6.23 10.15 -12.71
N LYS A 144 -5.17 10.67 -13.31
CA LYS A 144 -5.21 11.31 -14.64
C LYS A 144 -5.39 10.25 -15.72
N GLU A 145 -4.58 9.21 -15.68
CA GLU A 145 -4.59 8.11 -16.65
C GLU A 145 -5.58 6.98 -16.28
N LYS A 146 -6.19 7.06 -15.09
CA LYS A 146 -7.01 6.02 -14.47
C LYS A 146 -6.32 4.66 -14.44
N THR A 147 -5.07 4.63 -14.00
CA THR A 147 -4.28 3.39 -13.93
C THR A 147 -3.88 3.07 -12.49
N PHE A 148 -3.79 1.78 -12.19
CA PHE A 148 -2.96 1.31 -11.09
C PHE A 148 -1.68 0.74 -11.69
N THR A 149 -0.55 1.31 -11.33
CA THR A 149 0.75 0.79 -11.75
C THR A 149 1.31 -0.08 -10.63
N ILE A 150 1.73 -1.29 -10.94
CA ILE A 150 2.45 -2.20 -10.05
C ILE A 150 3.81 -2.49 -10.69
N LEU A 151 4.89 -2.11 -10.01
CA LEU A 151 6.23 -2.45 -10.45
C LEU A 151 6.61 -3.89 -10.06
N PRO A 152 7.56 -4.53 -10.76
CA PRO A 152 8.07 -5.84 -10.37
C PRO A 152 8.59 -5.87 -8.93
N PRO A 153 8.48 -7.01 -8.22
CA PRO A 153 9.07 -7.17 -6.91
C PRO A 153 10.59 -7.05 -7.00
N ARG A 154 11.20 -6.40 -5.99
CA ARG A 154 12.66 -6.31 -5.86
C ARG A 154 13.10 -6.39 -4.41
N PRO A 155 14.34 -6.79 -4.12
CA PRO A 155 14.88 -6.63 -2.78
C PRO A 155 15.00 -5.13 -2.39
N PRO A 156 15.10 -4.81 -1.09
CA PRO A 156 15.49 -3.49 -0.64
C PRO A 156 16.83 -3.08 -1.27
N LEU A 157 16.96 -1.80 -1.66
CA LEU A 157 18.21 -1.29 -2.20
C LEU A 157 19.33 -1.24 -1.13
N PRO A 158 20.61 -1.03 -1.51
CA PRO A 158 21.72 -1.11 -0.56
C PRO A 158 21.56 -0.22 0.68
N ASN A 159 21.00 0.98 0.50
CA ASN A 159 20.69 1.92 1.56
C ASN A 159 19.30 2.56 1.38
N PHE A 160 18.81 3.20 2.44
CA PHE A 160 17.49 3.82 2.45
C PHE A 160 17.37 4.99 1.47
N GLN A 161 18.44 5.75 1.28
CA GLN A 161 18.47 6.93 0.41
C GLN A 161 18.22 6.52 -1.05
N LEU A 162 18.86 5.46 -1.52
CA LEU A 162 18.64 4.89 -2.85
C LEU A 162 17.21 4.35 -2.99
N ASP A 163 16.70 3.65 -1.97
CA ASP A 163 15.33 3.10 -1.99
C ASP A 163 14.29 4.21 -2.06
N GLN A 164 14.38 5.20 -1.18
CA GLN A 164 13.52 6.37 -1.17
C GLN A 164 13.60 7.15 -2.49
N ALA A 165 14.79 7.36 -3.06
CA ALA A 165 14.93 8.07 -4.33
C ALA A 165 14.16 7.37 -5.46
N GLN A 166 14.23 6.03 -5.52
CA GLN A 166 13.48 5.26 -6.52
C GLN A 166 11.96 5.32 -6.28
N VAL A 167 11.51 5.24 -5.02
CA VAL A 167 10.08 5.37 -4.67
C VAL A 167 9.56 6.76 -5.02
N ILE A 168 10.34 7.81 -4.76
CA ILE A 168 10.01 9.20 -5.14
C ILE A 168 9.98 9.36 -6.66
N ALA A 169 10.96 8.81 -7.38
CA ALA A 169 10.98 8.85 -8.83
C ALA A 169 9.73 8.20 -9.44
N PHE A 170 9.31 7.04 -8.90
CA PHE A 170 8.03 6.44 -9.27
C PHE A 170 6.86 7.36 -8.90
N CYS A 171 6.83 7.90 -7.68
CA CYS A 171 5.77 8.79 -7.21
C CYS A 171 5.52 9.98 -8.16
N LYS A 172 6.60 10.60 -8.68
CA LYS A 172 6.54 11.70 -9.66
C LYS A 172 5.88 11.33 -10.98
N THR A 173 5.93 10.05 -11.38
CA THR A 173 5.25 9.57 -12.61
C THR A 173 3.75 9.34 -12.41
N GLN A 174 3.25 9.41 -11.18
CA GLN A 174 1.86 9.15 -10.84
C GLN A 174 1.12 10.47 -10.53
N TYR A 175 -0.19 10.49 -10.77
CA TYR A 175 -1.05 11.61 -10.40
C TYR A 175 -1.99 11.18 -9.29
N GLY A 176 -1.68 11.56 -8.05
CA GLY A 176 -2.58 11.39 -6.91
C GLY A 176 -3.88 12.19 -7.08
N ARG A 177 -4.91 11.87 -6.29
CA ARG A 177 -6.19 12.60 -6.33
C ARG A 177 -6.04 14.07 -5.93
N ARG A 178 -5.09 14.38 -5.05
CA ARG A 178 -4.61 15.74 -4.74
C ARG A 178 -3.15 15.88 -5.19
N PRO A 179 -2.95 16.22 -6.48
CA PRO A 179 -1.65 16.43 -7.11
C PRO A 179 -0.63 17.24 -6.30
N ASP A 180 -1.10 18.31 -5.66
CA ASP A 180 -0.35 19.27 -4.85
C ASP A 180 0.19 18.71 -3.54
N GLN A 181 -0.29 17.53 -3.12
CA GLN A 181 0.14 16.86 -1.88
C GLN A 181 1.14 15.73 -2.14
N SER A 182 1.80 15.72 -3.30
CA SER A 182 2.67 14.63 -3.75
C SER A 182 4.05 15.15 -4.19
N PHE A 183 5.03 14.26 -4.28
CA PHE A 183 6.34 14.58 -4.85
C PHE A 183 6.20 14.98 -6.32
N ARG A 184 6.67 16.19 -6.64
CA ARG A 184 6.66 16.76 -7.99
C ARG A 184 7.95 17.53 -8.25
N ASP A 185 8.22 17.77 -9.53
CA ASP A 185 9.24 18.70 -9.99
C ASP A 185 8.70 20.14 -9.97
#